data_AF-A0A2L0CLP7-F1
#
_entry.id   AF-A0A2L0CLP7-F1
#
_cell.length_a   1.000
_cell.length_b   1.000
_cell.length_c   1.000
_cell.angle_alpha   90.00
_cell.angle_beta   90.00
_cell.angle_gamma   90.00
#
_symmetry.space_group_name_H-M   'P 1'
#
loop_
_entity.id
_entity.type
_entity.pdbx_description
1 polymer ?
#
loop_
_entity_poly.entity_id
_entity_poly.type
_entity_poly.pdbx_seq_one_letter_code
_entity_poly.pdbx_strand_id
1 'polypeptide(L)'
;IRRGSRCSTAKAFLRPIRLRRNIHISLNSHVTRVLINPTTMKAFGVEFVRAGRKHVIFARKEVIMSAGSINTPQILKLSGIGPKHELQKFNIPVLKNLPVGENLQDHVGMGGFTFLINKPVSIVQSRFQAFPMTLAYITNEKGPMTTLGGVEGLAFMETKYGNRSWPDIQFHMAPASINSDNGARVRKVLGLTDRLYNTVYRPIANKDVFTLIPLLLRPKSRGWVRLQSRNPFAPPLINANYFDHPDDIKVLVEGAKIGLNIIDTHAFHQFNPRVHRIPFPNCIGFKFGSDAYWECHIRT
;
A
#
# COMPACT_ATOMS: atom_id res chain seq x y z
N ILE A 1 15.95 -3.74 -7.51
CA ILE A 1 17.06 -3.79 -6.53
C ILE A 1 18.38 -3.60 -7.29
N ARG A 2 19.41 -2.99 -6.69
CA ARG A 2 20.76 -2.91 -7.29
C ARG A 2 21.79 -3.21 -6.22
N ARG A 3 22.56 -4.29 -6.41
CA ARG A 3 23.59 -4.76 -5.46
C ARG A 3 23.05 -4.94 -4.03
N GLY A 4 21.98 -5.72 -3.87
CA GLY A 4 21.33 -5.96 -2.57
C GLY A 4 20.58 -4.78 -1.95
N SER A 5 20.74 -3.55 -2.46
CA SER A 5 20.09 -2.35 -1.90
C SER A 5 18.91 -1.84 -2.73
N ARG A 6 18.02 -1.08 -2.07
CA ARG A 6 16.99 -0.28 -2.73
C ARG A 6 17.58 0.59 -3.85
N CYS A 7 16.95 0.53 -5.02
CA CYS A 7 17.19 1.43 -6.14
C CYS A 7 15.90 2.23 -6.39
N SER A 8 15.78 3.40 -5.77
CA SER A 8 14.64 4.29 -5.97
C SER A 8 14.76 5.05 -7.29
N THR A 9 13.67 5.67 -7.74
CA THR A 9 13.67 6.58 -8.89
C THR A 9 14.69 7.70 -8.73
N ALA A 10 14.84 8.27 -7.54
CA ALA A 10 15.87 9.27 -7.26
C ALA A 10 17.30 8.74 -7.43
N LYS A 11 17.58 7.50 -6.97
CA LYS A 11 18.91 6.88 -7.13
C LYS A 11 19.20 6.51 -8.58
N ALA A 12 18.18 6.07 -9.32
CA ALA A 12 18.30 5.65 -10.71
C ALA A 12 18.39 6.83 -11.69
N PHE A 13 17.58 7.87 -11.50
CA PHE A 13 17.40 8.93 -12.50
C PHE A 13 17.94 10.30 -12.06
N LEU A 14 17.71 10.73 -10.81
CA LEU A 14 18.10 12.08 -10.37
C LEU A 14 19.57 12.17 -9.93
N ARG A 15 20.05 11.18 -9.16
CA ARG A 15 21.42 11.18 -8.64
C ARG A 15 22.49 11.20 -9.75
N PRO A 16 22.35 10.45 -10.87
CA PRO A 16 23.34 10.48 -11.95
C PRO A 16 23.41 11.84 -12.67
N ILE A 17 22.31 12.58 -12.74
CA ILE A 17 22.24 13.84 -13.49
C ILE A 17 22.34 15.10 -12.62
N ARG A 18 22.60 14.93 -11.31
CA ARG A 18 22.55 16.01 -10.31
C ARG A 18 23.48 17.21 -10.56
N LEU A 19 24.52 17.03 -11.39
CA LEU A 19 25.50 18.07 -11.73
C LEU A 19 25.19 18.78 -13.06
N ARG A 20 24.15 18.36 -13.79
CA ARG A 20 23.77 19.05 -15.04
C ARG A 20 23.23 20.45 -14.71
N ARG A 21 23.70 21.46 -15.45
CA ARG A 21 23.33 22.87 -15.20
C ARG A 21 21.88 23.21 -15.55
N ASN A 22 21.20 22.35 -16.32
CA ASN A 22 19.83 22.54 -16.79
C ASN A 22 18.77 21.81 -15.95
N ILE A 23 19.15 21.21 -14.82
CA ILE A 23 18.21 20.62 -13.85
C ILE A 23 18.45 21.21 -12.47
N HIS A 24 17.37 21.69 -11.85
CA HIS A 24 17.40 22.24 -10.51
C HIS A 24 16.47 21.42 -9.62
N ILE A 25 16.98 20.94 -8.50
CA ILE A 25 16.22 20.15 -7.52
C ILE A 25 16.12 20.98 -6.25
N SER A 26 14.89 21.27 -5.83
CA SER A 26 14.62 21.99 -4.58
C SER A 26 13.96 21.05 -3.58
N LEU A 27 14.70 20.69 -2.53
CA LEU A 27 14.20 19.88 -1.42
C LEU A 27 13.52 20.78 -0.37
N ASN A 28 12.64 20.16 0.43
CA ASN A 28 11.89 20.83 1.49
C ASN A 28 11.03 22.00 0.97
N SER A 29 10.50 21.83 -0.24
CA SER A 29 9.69 22.80 -0.96
C SER A 29 8.28 22.23 -1.15
N HIS A 30 7.35 22.62 -0.28
CA HIS A 30 5.97 22.12 -0.30
C HIS A 30 5.11 23.00 -1.21
N VAL A 31 4.70 22.48 -2.36
CA VAL A 31 3.82 23.20 -3.29
C VAL A 31 2.45 23.40 -2.66
N THR A 32 1.98 24.64 -2.64
CA THR A 32 0.68 25.01 -2.05
C THR A 32 -0.41 25.13 -3.11
N ARG A 33 -0.07 25.60 -4.31
CA ARG A 33 -0.97 25.68 -5.47
C ARG A 33 -0.21 25.92 -6.78
N VAL A 34 -0.88 25.60 -7.88
CA VAL A 34 -0.51 26.01 -9.24
C VAL A 34 -1.09 27.40 -9.52
N LEU A 35 -0.33 28.24 -10.20
CA LEU A 35 -0.76 29.56 -10.66
C LEU A 35 -1.32 29.44 -12.08
N ILE A 36 -2.60 29.80 -12.24
CA ILE A 36 -3.35 29.60 -13.48
C ILE A 36 -4.05 30.91 -13.83
N ASN A 37 -3.95 31.32 -15.09
CA ASN A 37 -4.66 32.49 -15.59
C ASN A 37 -6.16 32.14 -15.73
N PRO A 38 -7.08 32.88 -15.09
CA PRO A 38 -8.51 32.54 -15.06
C PRO A 38 -9.21 32.70 -16.42
N THR A 39 -8.67 33.53 -17.32
CA THR A 39 -9.25 33.79 -18.64
C THR A 39 -8.77 32.78 -19.67
N THR A 40 -7.47 32.53 -19.72
CA THR A 40 -6.86 31.63 -20.72
C THR A 40 -6.77 30.18 -20.26
N MET A 41 -6.99 29.92 -18.97
CA MET A 41 -6.79 28.63 -18.31
C MET A 41 -5.36 28.08 -18.46
N LYS A 42 -4.39 28.95 -18.74
CA LYS A 42 -2.97 28.57 -18.87
C LYS A 42 -2.27 28.60 -17.51
N ALA A 43 -1.66 27.49 -17.12
CA ALA A 43 -0.75 27.44 -15.97
C ALA A 43 0.56 28.17 -16.29
N PHE A 44 1.02 29.03 -15.38
CA PHE A 44 2.20 29.88 -15.60
C PHE A 44 3.23 29.81 -14.47
N GLY A 45 2.97 29.04 -13.41
CA GLY A 45 3.91 28.86 -12.31
C GLY A 45 3.35 28.05 -11.16
N VAL A 46 4.13 27.95 -10.08
CA VAL A 46 3.70 27.32 -8.83
C VAL A 46 4.09 28.19 -7.64
N GLU A 47 3.23 28.17 -6.63
CA GLU A 47 3.50 28.71 -5.30
C GLU A 47 3.91 27.55 -4.38
N PHE A 48 4.96 27.75 -3.59
CA PHE A 48 5.42 26.75 -2.63
C PHE A 48 5.98 27.40 -1.37
N VAL A 49 6.07 26.64 -0.29
CA VAL A 49 6.69 27.07 0.96
C VAL A 49 8.00 26.32 1.18
N ARG A 50 9.05 27.05 1.53
CA ARG A 50 10.37 26.53 1.89
C ARG A 50 10.92 27.34 3.05
N ALA A 51 11.42 26.65 4.08
CA ALA A 51 11.93 27.30 5.30
C ALA A 51 10.95 28.33 5.90
N GLY A 52 9.66 27.98 5.92
CA GLY A 52 8.58 28.84 6.46
C GLY A 52 8.22 30.05 5.58
N ARG A 53 8.88 30.25 4.44
CA ARG A 53 8.62 31.38 3.53
C ARG A 53 7.93 30.92 2.25
N LYS A 54 7.01 31.75 1.77
CA LYS A 54 6.32 31.54 0.50
C LYS A 54 7.19 32.01 -0.66
N HIS A 55 7.27 31.19 -1.69
CA HIS A 55 8.01 31.44 -2.91
C HIS A 55 7.13 31.17 -4.13
N VAL A 56 7.44 31.85 -5.24
CA VAL A 56 6.80 31.65 -6.53
C VAL A 56 7.88 31.38 -7.57
N ILE A 57 7.64 30.39 -8.43
CA ILE A 57 8.46 30.16 -9.62
C ILE A 57 7.57 30.09 -10.85
N PHE A 58 8.00 30.77 -11.91
CA PHE A 58 7.28 30.83 -13.17
C PHE A 58 7.78 29.78 -14.16
N ALA A 59 6.84 29.22 -14.93
CA ALA A 59 7.12 28.26 -15.97
C ALA A 59 6.89 28.89 -17.35
N ARG A 60 7.88 28.82 -18.24
CA ARG A 60 7.75 29.35 -19.61
C ARG A 60 6.88 28.49 -20.52
N LYS A 61 6.85 27.18 -20.26
CA LYS A 61 6.13 26.20 -21.08
C LYS A 61 4.97 25.57 -20.29
N GLU A 62 5.31 24.71 -19.34
CA GLU A 62 4.35 23.81 -18.70
C GLU A 62 4.65 23.63 -17.20
N VAL A 63 3.61 23.26 -16.46
CA VAL A 63 3.69 22.76 -15.09
C VAL A 63 3.18 21.32 -15.11
N ILE A 64 4.02 20.36 -14.72
CA ILE A 64 3.69 18.93 -14.70
C ILE A 64 3.50 18.48 -13.26
N MET A 65 2.30 17.98 -12.95
CA MET A 65 1.97 17.48 -11.62
C MET A 65 2.44 16.02 -11.45
N SER A 66 3.31 15.80 -10.47
CA SER A 66 3.83 14.47 -10.12
C SER A 66 3.75 14.22 -8.60
N ALA A 67 2.72 14.76 -7.94
CA ALA A 67 2.55 14.68 -6.49
C ALA A 67 1.84 13.38 -6.02
N GLY A 68 1.65 12.40 -6.92
CA GLY A 68 0.97 11.13 -6.65
C GLY A 68 -0.56 11.26 -6.57
N SER A 69 -1.24 10.12 -6.42
CA SER A 69 -2.70 10.01 -6.48
C SER A 69 -3.44 10.71 -5.33
N ILE A 70 -2.75 11.05 -4.24
CA ILE A 70 -3.33 11.71 -3.06
C ILE A 70 -3.09 13.22 -3.08
N ASN A 71 -1.84 13.68 -3.26
CA ASN A 71 -1.55 15.11 -3.14
C ASN A 71 -1.81 15.88 -4.44
N THR A 72 -1.76 15.23 -5.61
CA THR A 72 -2.12 15.89 -6.89
C THR A 72 -3.54 16.44 -6.87
N PRO A 73 -4.60 15.65 -6.53
CA PRO A 73 -5.95 16.20 -6.48
C PRO A 73 -6.10 17.28 -5.42
N GLN A 74 -5.43 17.17 -4.26
CA GLN A 74 -5.43 18.23 -3.25
C GLN A 74 -4.89 19.56 -3.82
N ILE A 75 -3.70 19.54 -4.44
CA ILE A 75 -3.07 20.75 -5.00
C ILE A 75 -3.94 21.35 -6.10
N LEU A 76 -4.50 20.52 -7.00
CA LEU A 76 -5.40 21.00 -8.05
C LEU A 76 -6.65 21.68 -7.48
N LYS A 77 -7.28 21.07 -6.46
CA LYS A 77 -8.43 21.67 -5.76
C LYS A 77 -8.08 22.99 -5.12
N LEU A 78 -6.95 23.07 -4.39
CA LEU A 78 -6.45 24.32 -3.80
C LEU A 78 -6.09 25.39 -4.86
N SER A 79 -5.83 24.97 -6.10
CA SER A 79 -5.58 25.84 -7.25
C SER A 79 -6.86 26.25 -7.99
N GLY A 80 -8.05 25.85 -7.50
CA GLY A 80 -9.34 26.18 -8.12
C GLY A 80 -9.81 25.22 -9.21
N ILE A 81 -9.19 24.03 -9.34
CA ILE A 81 -9.60 22.97 -10.28
C ILE A 81 -10.12 21.77 -9.49
N GLY A 82 -11.44 21.57 -9.52
CA GLY A 82 -12.08 20.47 -8.78
C GLY A 82 -13.59 20.64 -8.67
N PRO A 83 -14.27 19.78 -7.89
CA PRO A 83 -15.73 19.80 -7.78
C PRO A 83 -16.21 21.14 -7.20
N LYS A 84 -17.07 21.85 -7.94
CA LYS A 84 -17.54 23.21 -7.59
C LYS A 84 -18.07 23.28 -6.15
N HIS A 85 -18.90 22.32 -5.74
CA HIS A 85 -19.50 22.29 -4.41
C HIS A 85 -18.45 22.18 -3.29
N GLU A 86 -17.39 21.40 -3.50
CA GLU A 86 -16.31 21.23 -2.53
C GLU A 86 -15.42 22.48 -2.45
N LEU A 87 -15.09 23.09 -3.59
CA LEU A 87 -14.29 24.31 -3.63
C LEU A 87 -15.01 25.49 -2.96
N GLN A 88 -16.32 25.64 -3.24
CA GLN A 88 -17.16 26.67 -2.64
C GLN A 88 -17.26 26.53 -1.12
N LYS A 89 -17.33 25.30 -0.59
CA LYS A 89 -17.33 25.03 0.86
C LYS A 89 -16.16 25.67 1.60
N PHE A 90 -15.00 25.80 0.93
CA PHE A 90 -13.78 26.37 1.51
C PHE A 90 -13.43 27.76 0.95
N ASN A 91 -14.38 28.43 0.29
CA ASN A 91 -14.18 29.74 -0.33
C ASN A 91 -12.97 29.79 -1.29
N ILE A 92 -12.79 28.71 -2.07
CA ILE A 92 -11.77 28.63 -3.12
C ILE A 92 -12.43 29.04 -4.45
N PRO A 93 -11.87 30.03 -5.18
CA PRO A 93 -12.37 30.38 -6.50
C PRO A 93 -12.38 29.19 -7.46
N VAL A 94 -13.50 28.97 -8.14
CA VAL A 94 -13.66 27.85 -9.07
C VAL A 94 -13.22 28.30 -10.46
N LEU A 95 -12.00 27.91 -10.85
CA LEU A 95 -11.48 28.14 -12.20
C LEU A 95 -12.04 27.10 -13.18
N LYS A 96 -12.12 25.84 -12.75
CA LYS A 96 -12.71 24.76 -13.55
C LYS A 96 -13.39 23.73 -12.66
N ASN A 97 -14.67 23.48 -12.94
CA ASN A 97 -15.44 22.41 -12.32
C ASN A 97 -15.11 21.06 -12.98
N LEU A 98 -14.37 20.19 -12.29
CA LEU A 98 -13.99 18.85 -12.75
C LEU A 98 -14.07 17.86 -11.58
N PRO A 99 -14.29 16.56 -11.82
CA PRO A 99 -14.37 15.53 -10.77
C PRO A 99 -12.99 15.15 -10.20
N VAL A 100 -12.15 16.15 -9.88
CA VAL A 100 -10.82 15.94 -9.32
C VAL A 100 -10.94 15.27 -7.96
N GLY A 101 -10.12 14.25 -7.72
CA GLY A 101 -10.10 13.50 -6.47
C GLY A 101 -11.16 12.39 -6.38
N GLU A 102 -12.03 12.23 -7.38
CA GLU A 102 -12.93 11.08 -7.48
C GLU A 102 -12.22 9.88 -8.14
N ASN A 103 -12.87 8.71 -8.15
CA ASN A 103 -12.38 7.48 -8.79
C ASN A 103 -11.02 6.98 -8.22
N LEU A 104 -10.79 7.17 -6.92
CA LEU A 104 -9.65 6.56 -6.22
C LEU A 104 -9.82 5.03 -6.25
N GLN A 105 -8.74 4.34 -6.61
CA GLN A 105 -8.66 2.89 -6.66
C GLN A 105 -7.40 2.45 -5.94
N ASP A 106 -7.50 1.39 -5.16
CA ASP A 106 -6.37 0.76 -4.50
C ASP A 106 -6.61 -0.76 -4.42
N HIS A 107 -5.53 -1.54 -4.39
CA HIS A 107 -5.60 -3.00 -4.30
C HIS A 107 -5.63 -3.41 -2.83
N VAL A 108 -6.82 -3.67 -2.32
CA VAL A 108 -7.01 -4.23 -0.97
C VAL A 108 -6.72 -5.73 -0.97
N GLY A 109 -6.14 -6.24 0.12
CA GLY A 109 -5.84 -7.66 0.27
C GLY A 109 -6.22 -8.21 1.63
N MET A 110 -6.35 -9.53 1.71
CA MET A 110 -6.66 -10.25 2.94
C MET A 110 -5.41 -10.37 3.82
N GLY A 111 -5.34 -9.55 4.87
CA GLY A 111 -4.26 -9.62 5.86
C GLY A 111 -4.35 -10.86 6.74
N GLY A 112 -3.21 -11.33 7.26
CA GLY A 112 -3.19 -12.35 8.32
C GLY A 112 -3.50 -13.78 7.90
N PHE A 113 -3.61 -14.07 6.60
CA PHE A 113 -3.83 -15.42 6.09
C PHE A 113 -2.55 -16.29 6.22
N THR A 114 -2.40 -16.84 7.42
CA THR A 114 -1.14 -17.42 7.93
C THR A 114 -1.19 -18.94 7.91
N PHE A 115 -0.08 -19.56 7.51
CA PHE A 115 0.09 -21.00 7.49
C PHE A 115 1.30 -21.39 8.33
N LEU A 116 1.09 -22.22 9.35
CA LEU A 116 2.15 -22.82 10.14
C LEU A 116 2.85 -23.91 9.34
N ILE A 117 4.17 -23.98 9.44
CA ILE A 117 4.97 -25.04 8.80
C ILE A 117 5.91 -25.68 9.82
N ASN A 118 6.39 -26.89 9.51
CA ASN A 118 7.28 -27.64 10.40
C ASN A 118 8.77 -27.49 10.09
N LYS A 119 9.14 -26.72 9.04
CA LYS A 119 10.53 -26.46 8.66
C LYS A 119 11.00 -25.08 9.15
N PRO A 120 12.23 -24.94 9.67
CA PRO A 120 12.77 -23.70 10.21
C PRO A 120 13.28 -22.73 9.12
N VAL A 121 12.48 -22.51 8.08
CA VAL A 121 12.86 -21.73 6.88
C VAL A 121 12.25 -20.33 6.85
N SER A 122 11.40 -20.00 7.82
CA SER A 122 10.73 -18.71 7.88
C SER A 122 11.67 -17.61 8.36
N ILE A 123 11.39 -16.37 7.96
CA ILE A 123 11.98 -15.17 8.54
C ILE A 123 11.35 -14.96 9.92
N VAL A 124 12.11 -15.30 10.95
CA VAL A 124 11.76 -15.07 12.37
C VAL A 124 12.81 -14.15 12.97
N GLN A 125 12.39 -13.00 13.51
CA GLN A 125 13.30 -11.94 13.92
C GLN A 125 14.35 -12.40 14.94
N SER A 126 13.99 -13.30 15.87
CA SER A 126 14.90 -13.80 16.90
C SER A 126 16.06 -14.66 16.38
N ARG A 127 15.98 -15.19 15.14
CA ARG A 127 17.05 -15.96 14.51
C ARG A 127 18.18 -15.08 13.94
N PHE A 128 17.96 -13.78 13.92
CA PHE A 128 18.79 -12.84 13.21
C PHE A 128 19.63 -12.01 14.17
N GLN A 129 20.96 -12.18 14.11
CA GLN A 129 21.92 -11.38 14.86
C GLN A 129 22.26 -10.11 14.08
N ALA A 130 22.04 -8.94 14.68
CA ALA A 130 22.16 -7.65 14.00
C ALA A 130 23.56 -7.42 13.40
N PHE A 131 24.62 -7.69 14.17
CA PHE A 131 25.99 -7.38 13.76
C PHE A 131 26.50 -8.23 12.58
N PRO A 132 26.50 -9.58 12.64
CA PRO A 132 26.96 -10.41 11.51
C PRO A 132 26.15 -10.17 10.23
N MET A 133 24.83 -9.99 10.37
CA MET A 133 23.95 -9.72 9.24
C MET A 133 24.25 -8.39 8.56
N THR A 134 24.47 -7.34 9.37
CA THR A 134 24.83 -6.00 8.87
C THR A 134 26.19 -6.03 8.20
N LEU A 135 27.16 -6.74 8.79
CA LEU A 135 28.48 -6.88 8.20
C LEU A 135 28.42 -7.56 6.83
N ALA A 136 27.71 -8.69 6.73
CA ALA A 136 27.53 -9.40 5.46
C ALA A 136 26.84 -8.54 4.38
N TYR A 137 25.88 -7.71 4.77
CA TYR A 137 25.21 -6.79 3.86
C TYR A 137 26.15 -5.68 3.35
N ILE A 138 26.94 -5.07 4.24
CA ILE A 138 27.82 -3.95 3.89
C ILE A 138 29.03 -4.42 3.06
N THR A 139 29.66 -5.54 3.44
CA THR A 139 30.91 -5.99 2.80
C THR A 139 30.66 -6.82 1.55
N ASN A 140 29.62 -7.67 1.57
CA ASN A 140 29.39 -8.65 0.51
C ASN A 140 28.09 -8.41 -0.27
N GLU A 141 27.27 -7.42 0.12
CA GLU A 141 25.98 -7.12 -0.52
C GLU A 141 25.05 -8.35 -0.56
N LYS A 142 25.18 -9.18 0.48
CA LYS A 142 24.51 -10.47 0.64
C LYS A 142 23.92 -10.60 2.05
N GLY A 143 23.19 -11.68 2.26
CA GLY A 143 22.62 -12.04 3.55
C GLY A 143 21.20 -11.49 3.76
N PRO A 144 20.60 -11.76 4.93
CA PRO A 144 19.17 -11.55 5.14
C PRO A 144 18.68 -10.11 4.94
N MET A 145 19.52 -9.07 5.05
CA MET A 145 19.08 -7.69 4.80
C MET A 145 18.80 -7.39 3.32
N THR A 146 19.20 -8.27 2.39
CA THR A 146 18.89 -8.12 0.96
C THR A 146 17.53 -8.70 0.58
N THR A 147 16.90 -9.45 1.48
CA THR A 147 15.56 -10.04 1.31
C THR A 147 14.55 -8.93 1.00
N LEU A 148 13.56 -9.25 0.16
CA LEU A 148 12.42 -8.35 -0.06
C LEU A 148 11.58 -8.26 1.22
N GLY A 149 11.60 -9.31 2.05
CA GLY A 149 11.18 -9.34 3.45
C GLY A 149 9.67 -9.37 3.68
N GLY A 150 8.91 -8.83 2.73
CA GLY A 150 7.45 -8.86 2.73
C GLY A 150 6.83 -9.64 1.58
N VAL A 151 7.51 -9.77 0.44
CA VAL A 151 6.98 -10.49 -0.74
C VAL A 151 8.14 -11.17 -1.47
N GLU A 152 8.23 -12.49 -1.34
CA GLU A 152 9.26 -13.32 -1.99
C GLU A 152 8.69 -14.15 -3.16
N GLY A 153 7.37 -14.33 -3.19
CA GLY A 153 6.66 -15.01 -4.28
C GLY A 153 5.46 -14.20 -4.74
N LEU A 154 5.19 -14.28 -6.04
CA LEU A 154 4.03 -13.66 -6.68
C LEU A 154 3.31 -14.69 -7.53
N ALA A 155 1.99 -14.69 -7.47
CA ALA A 155 1.15 -15.40 -8.44
C ALA A 155 0.02 -14.50 -8.89
N PHE A 156 -0.29 -14.52 -10.19
CA PHE A 156 -1.46 -13.87 -10.75
C PHE A 156 -2.45 -14.96 -11.13
N MET A 157 -3.65 -14.88 -10.57
CA MET A 157 -4.66 -15.92 -10.71
C MET A 157 -6.00 -15.31 -11.05
N GLU A 158 -6.84 -16.16 -11.62
CA GLU A 158 -8.19 -15.82 -11.99
C GLU A 158 -9.17 -16.60 -11.11
N THR A 159 -10.15 -15.91 -10.55
CA THR A 159 -11.29 -16.54 -9.88
C THR A 159 -12.41 -16.84 -10.88
N LYS A 160 -13.43 -17.59 -10.43
CA LYS A 160 -14.64 -17.82 -11.25
C LYS A 160 -15.42 -16.55 -11.62
N TYR A 161 -15.12 -15.41 -11.00
CA TYR A 161 -15.73 -14.11 -11.32
C TYR A 161 -14.91 -13.30 -12.35
N GLY A 162 -13.72 -13.79 -12.71
CA GLY A 162 -12.89 -13.25 -13.78
C GLY A 162 -13.51 -13.46 -15.16
N ASN A 163 -12.88 -12.88 -16.18
CA ASN A 163 -13.33 -12.93 -17.58
C ASN A 163 -12.28 -13.49 -18.54
N ARG A 164 -11.32 -14.27 -18.03
CA ARG A 164 -10.20 -14.97 -18.68
C ARG A 164 -9.18 -14.12 -19.41
N SER A 165 -9.44 -12.84 -19.60
CA SER A 165 -8.54 -11.93 -20.30
C SER A 165 -7.49 -11.29 -19.38
N TRP A 166 -7.75 -11.26 -18.06
CA TRP A 166 -6.82 -10.73 -17.07
C TRP A 166 -7.08 -11.33 -15.68
N PRO A 167 -6.03 -11.42 -14.83
CA PRO A 167 -6.18 -11.87 -13.45
C PRO A 167 -6.94 -10.85 -12.60
N ASP A 168 -7.73 -11.34 -11.66
CA ASP A 168 -8.46 -10.56 -10.65
C ASP A 168 -7.87 -10.70 -9.24
N ILE A 169 -7.00 -11.70 -9.02
CA ILE A 169 -6.23 -11.91 -7.80
C ILE A 169 -4.72 -11.89 -8.07
N GLN A 170 -3.98 -11.23 -7.18
CA GLN A 170 -2.54 -11.41 -7.04
C GLN A 170 -2.23 -11.94 -5.65
N PHE A 171 -1.54 -13.07 -5.56
CA PHE A 171 -0.96 -13.53 -4.31
C PHE A 171 0.38 -12.88 -4.07
N HIS A 172 0.55 -12.28 -2.90
CA HIS A 172 1.86 -11.98 -2.32
C HIS A 172 2.19 -13.06 -1.29
N MET A 173 3.24 -13.82 -1.55
CA MET A 173 3.75 -14.80 -0.59
C MET A 173 4.91 -14.18 0.20
N ALA A 174 4.85 -14.25 1.52
CA ALA A 174 5.97 -13.92 2.39
C ALA A 174 6.35 -15.13 3.25
N PRO A 175 7.65 -15.43 3.45
CA PRO A 175 8.11 -16.45 4.39
C PRO A 175 8.06 -15.93 5.85
N ALA A 176 7.05 -15.14 6.18
CA ALA A 176 6.82 -14.51 7.47
C ALA A 176 5.33 -14.19 7.64
N SER A 177 4.90 -13.95 8.87
CA SER A 177 3.57 -13.41 9.16
C SER A 177 3.63 -12.50 10.42
N ILE A 178 2.47 -12.07 10.91
CA ILE A 178 2.30 -11.13 12.03
C ILE A 178 3.02 -11.60 13.31
N ASN A 179 3.19 -12.91 13.49
CA ASN A 179 3.85 -13.53 14.65
C ASN A 179 5.39 -13.57 14.55
N SER A 180 5.97 -13.28 13.38
CA SER A 180 7.40 -13.48 13.07
C SER A 180 8.35 -12.57 13.87
N ASP A 181 7.86 -11.47 14.43
CA ASP A 181 8.64 -10.51 15.21
C ASP A 181 8.21 -10.42 16.68
N ASN A 182 7.41 -11.37 17.14
CA ASN A 182 6.83 -11.40 18.48
C ASN A 182 6.12 -10.08 18.87
N GLY A 183 5.59 -9.34 17.89
CA GLY A 183 4.80 -8.13 18.13
C GLY A 183 5.64 -6.88 18.38
N ALA A 184 6.92 -6.90 18.02
CA ALA A 184 7.82 -5.77 18.18
C ALA A 184 7.44 -4.57 17.28
N ARG A 185 7.12 -4.84 16.01
CA ARG A 185 6.90 -3.83 14.96
C ARG A 185 5.72 -4.15 14.05
N VAL A 186 5.58 -5.38 13.55
CA VAL A 186 4.61 -5.76 12.51
C VAL A 186 3.19 -5.41 12.94
N ARG A 187 2.80 -5.76 14.17
CA ARG A 187 1.47 -5.41 14.71
C ARG A 187 1.18 -3.90 14.72
N LYS A 188 2.20 -3.07 14.96
CA LYS A 188 2.07 -1.61 15.01
C LYS A 188 1.97 -1.03 13.60
N VAL A 189 2.78 -1.53 12.66
CA VAL A 189 2.77 -1.12 11.26
C VAL A 189 1.43 -1.44 10.60
N LEU A 190 0.85 -2.60 10.92
CA LEU A 190 -0.45 -3.03 10.40
C LEU A 190 -1.65 -2.48 11.19
N GLY A 191 -1.41 -1.68 12.25
CA GLY A 191 -2.49 -1.09 13.05
C GLY A 191 -3.36 -2.11 13.82
N LEU A 192 -2.84 -3.30 14.13
CA LEU A 192 -3.60 -4.33 14.82
C LEU A 192 -3.82 -3.97 16.29
N THR A 193 -5.03 -4.19 16.79
CA THR A 193 -5.34 -4.01 18.21
C THR A 193 -4.61 -5.02 19.09
N ASP A 194 -4.31 -4.64 20.34
CA ASP A 194 -3.71 -5.54 21.33
C ASP A 194 -4.55 -6.81 21.52
N ARG A 195 -5.88 -6.67 21.55
CA ARG A 195 -6.82 -7.78 21.69
C ARG A 195 -6.67 -8.78 20.54
N LEU A 196 -6.67 -8.31 19.29
CA LEU A 196 -6.52 -9.18 18.11
C LEU A 196 -5.15 -9.88 18.13
N TYR A 197 -4.07 -9.13 18.34
CA TYR A 197 -2.71 -9.69 18.34
C TYR A 197 -2.51 -10.74 19.44
N ASN A 198 -2.89 -10.41 20.69
CA ASN A 198 -2.70 -11.29 21.84
C ASN A 198 -3.55 -12.57 21.75
N THR A 199 -4.73 -12.49 21.15
CA THR A 199 -5.61 -13.65 20.97
C THR A 199 -5.12 -14.55 19.84
N VAL A 200 -4.79 -13.96 18.68
CA VAL A 200 -4.60 -14.73 17.44
C VAL A 200 -3.12 -15.05 17.19
N TYR A 201 -2.22 -14.08 17.30
CA TYR A 201 -0.84 -14.22 16.80
C TYR A 201 0.19 -14.46 17.90
N ARG A 202 -0.03 -13.95 19.12
CA ARG A 202 0.85 -14.23 20.27
C ARG A 202 1.00 -15.74 20.59
N PRO A 203 -0.05 -16.58 20.52
CA PRO A 203 0.08 -18.02 20.76
C PRO A 203 0.99 -18.76 19.77
N ILE A 204 1.26 -18.16 18.61
CA ILE A 204 2.15 -18.69 17.58
C ILE A 204 3.42 -17.84 17.41
N ALA A 205 3.73 -16.97 18.38
CA ALA A 205 4.92 -16.11 18.34
C ALA A 205 6.19 -16.92 18.05
N ASN A 206 7.02 -16.41 17.13
CA ASN A 206 8.29 -17.00 16.70
C ASN A 206 8.20 -18.42 16.07
N LYS A 207 6.99 -18.95 15.81
CA LYS A 207 6.82 -20.18 15.04
C LYS A 207 7.06 -19.95 13.56
N ASP A 208 7.50 -21.00 12.88
CA ASP A 208 7.64 -20.99 11.43
C ASP A 208 6.30 -20.91 10.73
N VAL A 209 6.23 -19.96 9.80
CA VAL A 209 5.04 -19.62 9.05
C VAL A 209 5.40 -19.09 7.67
N PHE A 210 4.45 -19.17 6.76
CA PHE A 210 4.39 -18.25 5.62
C PHE A 210 2.98 -17.64 5.56
N THR A 211 2.85 -16.56 4.81
CA THR A 211 1.56 -15.93 4.51
C THR A 211 1.33 -15.94 3.01
N LEU A 212 0.08 -16.12 2.61
CA LEU A 212 -0.39 -15.86 1.25
C LEU A 212 -1.40 -14.74 1.35
N ILE A 213 -1.09 -13.57 0.81
CA ILE A 213 -2.02 -12.43 0.83
C ILE A 213 -2.67 -12.40 -0.56
N PRO A 214 -3.95 -12.79 -0.71
CA PRO A 214 -4.68 -12.48 -1.93
C PRO A 214 -4.98 -10.99 -1.94
N LEU A 215 -4.53 -10.29 -2.99
CA LEU A 215 -4.86 -8.90 -3.31
C LEU A 215 -5.86 -8.86 -4.46
N LEU A 216 -6.86 -7.98 -4.32
CA LEU A 216 -7.85 -7.69 -5.35
C LEU A 216 -7.25 -6.73 -6.39
N LEU A 217 -7.06 -7.21 -7.62
CA LEU A 217 -6.43 -6.43 -8.69
C LEU A 217 -7.41 -5.54 -9.46
N ARG A 218 -8.70 -5.89 -9.44
CA ARG A 218 -9.74 -5.23 -10.22
C ARG A 218 -10.92 -4.84 -9.33
N PRO A 219 -10.68 -3.99 -8.31
CA PRO A 219 -11.77 -3.55 -7.46
C PRO A 219 -12.84 -2.86 -8.29
N LYS A 220 -14.11 -3.10 -7.98
CA LYS A 220 -15.25 -2.33 -8.48
C LYS A 220 -15.56 -1.14 -7.57
N SER A 221 -15.24 -1.25 -6.28
CA SER A 221 -15.36 -0.13 -5.34
C SER A 221 -14.54 1.07 -5.78
N ARG A 222 -15.06 2.28 -5.55
CA ARG A 222 -14.40 3.55 -5.87
C ARG A 222 -14.41 4.48 -4.68
N GLY A 223 -13.24 5.02 -4.40
CA GLY A 223 -13.02 6.01 -3.36
C GLY A 223 -12.88 7.43 -3.87
N TRP A 224 -12.51 8.31 -2.96
CA TRP A 224 -12.24 9.71 -3.23
C TRP A 224 -11.16 10.31 -2.30
N VAL A 225 -10.61 11.44 -2.72
CA VAL A 225 -9.71 12.31 -1.97
C VAL A 225 -10.31 13.71 -1.94
N ARG A 226 -10.65 14.22 -0.76
CA ARG A 226 -11.31 15.52 -0.55
C ARG A 226 -10.48 16.45 0.31
N LEU A 227 -10.70 17.76 0.16
CA LEU A 227 -10.15 18.77 1.04
C LEU A 227 -10.79 18.66 2.43
N GLN A 228 -9.95 18.68 3.46
CA GLN A 228 -10.39 18.88 4.84
C GLN A 228 -10.52 20.38 5.16
N SER A 229 -9.67 21.21 4.56
CA SER A 229 -9.63 22.66 4.74
C SER A 229 -8.92 23.33 3.56
N ARG A 230 -8.85 24.67 3.56
CA ARG A 230 -8.04 25.46 2.62
C ARG A 230 -6.54 25.48 2.98
N ASN A 231 -6.15 24.96 4.16
CA ASN A 231 -4.75 24.91 4.56
C ASN A 231 -3.99 23.86 3.73
N PRO A 232 -2.98 24.22 2.91
CA PRO A 232 -2.23 23.28 2.09
C PRO A 232 -1.37 22.28 2.89
N PHE A 233 -1.21 22.50 4.19
CA PHE A 233 -0.51 21.61 5.11
C PHE A 233 -1.45 20.67 5.87
N ALA A 234 -2.77 20.90 5.80
CA ALA A 234 -3.72 19.94 6.35
C ALA A 234 -3.77 18.70 5.44
N PRO A 235 -3.76 17.48 6.00
CA PRO A 235 -3.93 16.28 5.19
C PRO A 235 -5.31 16.29 4.52
N PRO A 236 -5.44 15.76 3.29
CA PRO A 236 -6.75 15.57 2.69
C PRO A 236 -7.52 14.45 3.41
N LEU A 237 -8.84 14.49 3.32
CA LEU A 237 -9.68 13.35 3.67
C LEU A 237 -9.56 12.30 2.57
N ILE A 238 -9.24 11.07 2.95
CA ILE A 238 -9.05 9.95 2.02
C ILE A 238 -10.05 8.88 2.40
N ASN A 239 -10.88 8.47 1.43
CA ASN A 239 -11.76 7.32 1.59
C ASN A 239 -11.56 6.40 0.38
N ALA A 240 -10.90 5.26 0.58
CA ALA A 240 -10.73 4.26 -0.49
C ALA A 240 -12.03 3.50 -0.79
N ASN A 241 -12.99 3.53 0.15
CA ASN A 241 -14.30 2.90 0.06
C ASN A 241 -14.20 1.38 -0.19
N TYR A 242 -13.28 0.71 0.52
CA TYR A 242 -13.06 -0.72 0.35
C TYR A 242 -14.34 -1.52 0.59
N PHE A 243 -14.60 -2.49 -0.29
CA PHE A 243 -15.70 -3.43 -0.18
C PHE A 243 -17.11 -2.82 -0.23
N ASP A 244 -17.22 -1.61 -0.79
CA ASP A 244 -18.50 -0.96 -1.09
C ASP A 244 -19.28 -1.76 -2.14
N HIS A 245 -18.57 -2.26 -3.17
CA HIS A 245 -19.15 -3.18 -4.15
C HIS A 245 -19.04 -4.63 -3.64
N PRO A 246 -20.15 -5.40 -3.57
CA PRO A 246 -20.16 -6.73 -2.95
C PRO A 246 -19.27 -7.76 -3.67
N ASP A 247 -19.09 -7.62 -4.98
CA ASP A 247 -18.23 -8.54 -5.75
C ASP A 247 -16.76 -8.51 -5.32
N ASP A 248 -16.27 -7.39 -4.78
CA ASP A 248 -14.88 -7.25 -4.35
C ASP A 248 -14.54 -8.26 -3.24
N ILE A 249 -15.47 -8.45 -2.30
CA ILE A 249 -15.36 -9.45 -1.24
C ILE A 249 -15.49 -10.86 -1.81
N LYS A 250 -16.43 -11.11 -2.72
CA LYS A 250 -16.62 -12.43 -3.32
C LYS A 250 -15.35 -12.92 -4.01
N VAL A 251 -14.66 -12.04 -4.75
CA VAL A 251 -13.39 -12.34 -5.40
C VAL A 251 -12.31 -12.69 -4.38
N LEU A 252 -12.16 -11.92 -3.30
CA LEU A 252 -11.19 -12.24 -2.25
C LEU A 252 -11.51 -13.51 -1.47
N VAL A 253 -12.78 -13.83 -1.22
CA VAL A 253 -13.19 -15.10 -0.61
C VAL A 253 -12.78 -16.29 -1.50
N GLU A 254 -12.96 -16.19 -2.82
CA GLU A 254 -12.44 -17.21 -3.73
C GLU A 254 -10.90 -17.23 -3.74
N GLY A 255 -10.24 -16.07 -3.63
CA GLY A 255 -8.81 -15.98 -3.40
C GLY A 255 -8.36 -16.74 -2.14
N ALA A 256 -9.08 -16.64 -1.02
CA ALA A 256 -8.78 -17.40 0.18
C ALA A 256 -8.87 -18.92 -0.07
N LYS A 257 -9.92 -19.37 -0.76
CA LYS A 257 -10.09 -20.79 -1.15
C LYS A 257 -8.98 -21.29 -2.07
N ILE A 258 -8.57 -20.50 -3.05
CA ILE A 258 -7.43 -20.82 -3.92
C ILE A 258 -6.16 -20.96 -3.08
N GLY A 259 -5.93 -20.06 -2.11
CA GLY A 259 -4.80 -20.15 -1.20
C GLY A 259 -4.79 -21.43 -0.35
N LEU A 260 -5.96 -21.93 0.08
CA LEU A 260 -6.08 -23.23 0.72
C LEU A 260 -5.69 -24.37 -0.25
N ASN A 261 -6.17 -24.33 -1.49
CA ASN A 261 -5.82 -25.36 -2.48
C ASN A 261 -4.31 -25.36 -2.80
N ILE A 262 -3.64 -24.21 -2.77
CA ILE A 262 -2.19 -24.10 -3.02
C ILE A 262 -1.40 -24.91 -1.97
N ILE A 263 -1.79 -24.85 -0.70
CA ILE A 263 -1.06 -25.53 0.36
C ILE A 263 -1.21 -27.06 0.34
N ASP A 264 -2.26 -27.55 -0.32
CA ASP A 264 -2.56 -28.98 -0.50
C ASP A 264 -1.85 -29.58 -1.75
N THR A 265 -1.02 -28.79 -2.44
CA THR A 265 -0.26 -29.28 -3.59
C THR A 265 0.98 -30.09 -3.15
N HIS A 266 1.39 -31.04 -3.99
CA HIS A 266 2.54 -31.92 -3.74
C HIS A 266 3.82 -31.16 -3.35
N ALA A 267 4.09 -30.00 -3.95
CA ALA A 267 5.27 -29.19 -3.66
C ALA A 267 5.29 -28.67 -2.21
N PHE A 268 4.11 -28.38 -1.64
CA PHE A 268 3.95 -27.85 -0.29
C PHE A 268 3.93 -28.93 0.80
N HIS A 269 3.62 -30.18 0.47
CA HIS A 269 3.56 -31.29 1.44
C HIS A 269 4.82 -31.43 2.30
N GLN A 270 6.00 -31.17 1.73
CA GLN A 270 7.26 -31.23 2.46
C GLN A 270 7.36 -30.24 3.65
N PHE A 271 6.53 -29.19 3.67
CA PHE A 271 6.49 -28.19 4.73
C PHE A 271 5.42 -28.49 5.79
N ASN A 272 4.54 -29.47 5.53
CA ASN A 272 3.37 -29.81 6.34
C ASN A 272 2.55 -28.55 6.73
N PRO A 273 2.10 -27.76 5.74
CA PRO A 273 1.43 -26.50 5.99
C PRO A 273 0.08 -26.73 6.68
N ARG A 274 -0.20 -25.92 7.69
CA ARG A 274 -1.49 -25.91 8.37
C ARG A 274 -1.98 -24.48 8.47
N VAL A 275 -3.16 -24.23 7.92
CA VAL A 275 -3.82 -22.93 8.09
C VAL A 275 -3.94 -22.61 9.58
N HIS A 276 -3.63 -21.36 9.95
CA HIS A 276 -3.80 -20.89 11.31
C HIS A 276 -5.29 -20.82 11.65
N ARG A 277 -5.71 -21.58 12.67
CA ARG A 277 -7.13 -21.82 12.97
C ARG A 277 -7.69 -21.01 14.13
N ILE A 278 -6.87 -20.22 14.84
CA ILE A 278 -7.41 -19.38 15.91
C ILE A 278 -8.27 -18.29 15.25
N PRO A 279 -9.60 -18.27 15.49
CA PRO A 279 -10.49 -17.34 14.82
C PRO A 279 -10.24 -15.91 15.32
N PHE A 280 -10.49 -14.94 14.45
CA PHE A 280 -10.48 -13.53 14.85
C PHE A 280 -11.61 -13.28 15.86
N PRO A 281 -11.43 -12.42 16.87
CA PRO A 281 -12.42 -12.22 17.93
C PRO A 281 -13.82 -11.85 17.44
N ASN A 282 -13.94 -11.11 16.34
CA ASN A 282 -15.20 -10.71 15.70
C ASN A 282 -15.77 -11.78 14.74
N CYS A 283 -15.03 -12.86 14.46
CA CYS A 283 -15.43 -13.91 13.51
C CYS A 283 -15.75 -15.26 14.16
N ILE A 284 -15.76 -15.34 15.50
CA ILE A 284 -15.99 -16.58 16.25
C ILE A 284 -17.36 -17.22 15.94
N GLY A 285 -18.38 -16.41 15.62
CA GLY A 285 -19.72 -16.89 15.30
C GLY A 285 -19.85 -17.62 13.95
N PHE A 286 -18.82 -17.59 13.11
CA PHE A 286 -18.83 -18.24 11.80
C PHE A 286 -18.08 -19.56 11.82
N LYS A 287 -18.60 -20.57 11.10
CA LYS A 287 -17.90 -21.84 10.90
C LYS A 287 -16.59 -21.59 10.16
N PHE A 288 -15.47 -21.98 10.76
CA PHE A 288 -14.14 -21.81 10.15
C PHE A 288 -14.10 -22.42 8.74
N GLY A 289 -13.51 -21.69 7.79
CA GLY A 289 -13.40 -22.13 6.39
C GLY A 289 -14.64 -21.88 5.53
N SER A 290 -15.76 -21.43 6.13
CA SER A 290 -16.94 -21.00 5.37
C SER A 290 -16.72 -19.64 4.70
N ASP A 291 -17.50 -19.35 3.66
CA ASP A 291 -17.49 -18.06 2.97
C ASP A 291 -17.75 -16.89 3.93
N ALA A 292 -18.67 -17.07 4.88
CA ALA A 292 -18.98 -16.08 5.90
C ALA A 292 -17.81 -15.83 6.86
N TYR A 293 -17.05 -16.87 7.22
CA TYR A 293 -15.83 -16.72 8.01
C TYR A 293 -14.76 -15.94 7.23
N TRP A 294 -14.53 -16.29 5.96
CA TRP A 294 -13.54 -15.61 5.12
C TRP A 294 -13.89 -14.15 4.88
N GLU A 295 -15.15 -13.83 4.61
CA GLU A 295 -15.61 -12.45 4.50
C GLU A 295 -15.35 -11.67 5.81
N CYS A 296 -15.71 -12.24 6.96
CA CYS A 296 -15.45 -11.61 8.25
C CYS A 296 -13.95 -11.34 8.46
N HIS A 297 -13.09 -12.31 8.14
CA HIS A 297 -11.64 -12.17 8.21
C HIS A 297 -11.17 -11.03 7.30
N ILE A 298 -11.58 -11.02 6.03
CA ILE A 298 -11.15 -10.02 5.03
C ILE A 298 -11.52 -8.59 5.46
N ARG A 299 -12.65 -8.40 6.14
CA ARG A 299 -13.14 -7.10 6.61
C ARG A 299 -12.50 -6.60 7.91
N THR A 300 -11.72 -7.45 8.60
CA THR A 300 -11.11 -7.14 9.92
C THR A 300 -9.75 -6.49 9.78
#